data_AF-A0A7C3MS75-F1
#
_entry.id   AF-A0A7C3MS75-F1
#
_cell.length_a   1.000
_cell.length_b   1.000
_cell.length_c   1.000
_cell.angle_alpha   90.00
_cell.angle_beta   90.00
_cell.angle_gamma   90.00
#
_symmetry.space_group_name_H-M   'P 1'
#
loop_
_entity.id
_entity.type
_entity.pdbx_description
1 polymer ?
#
loop_
_entity_poly.entity_id
_entity_poly.type
_entity_poly.pdbx_seq_one_letter_code
_entity_poly.pdbx_strand_id
1 'polypeptide(L)'
;MQFLTEWRHLGAREKWLLLFILGVGPLLLVVATFGLSFKRAETLRFCSDCHTMTPWVADLKDPHSQSLAAKHYRNRWILDDQCYNCHVNYAFLGPVEAKIDGVKHIVAYYTGYGMHRRIKLYEPFPNGNCLRCHENSALWQHNPTHQALMAQLRGNKVSCISCHGPAHTPKGLKG
;
A
#
# COMPACT_ATOMS: atom_id res chain seq x y z
N MET A 1 21.88 -41.95 1.99
CA MET A 1 20.99 -42.84 2.78
C MET A 1 21.36 -42.92 4.28
N GLN A 2 22.37 -42.20 4.78
CA GLN A 2 22.77 -42.22 6.20
C GLN A 2 21.87 -41.39 7.14
N PHE A 3 21.22 -40.33 6.64
CA PHE A 3 20.30 -39.48 7.44
C PHE A 3 19.00 -40.17 7.85
N LEU A 4 18.53 -41.17 7.09
CA LEU A 4 17.27 -41.87 7.37
C LEU A 4 17.43 -42.97 8.42
N THR A 5 18.63 -43.52 8.60
CA THR A 5 18.93 -44.57 9.59
C THR A 5 19.07 -44.02 11.01
N GLU A 6 19.54 -42.79 11.20
CA GLU A 6 19.68 -42.19 12.53
C GLU A 6 18.35 -41.69 13.13
N TRP A 7 17.36 -41.36 12.30
CA TRP A 7 16.01 -40.95 12.73
C TRP A 7 15.28 -42.02 13.57
N ARG A 8 15.62 -43.29 13.35
CA ARG A 8 15.01 -44.44 14.04
C ARG A 8 15.50 -44.58 15.49
N HIS A 9 16.66 -44.04 15.82
CA HIS A 9 17.29 -44.13 17.15
C HIS A 9 17.00 -42.92 18.06
N LEU A 10 16.36 -41.87 17.55
CA LEU A 10 15.95 -40.72 18.35
C LEU A 10 14.81 -41.10 19.31
N GLY A 11 14.98 -40.75 20.58
CA GLY A 11 13.92 -40.87 21.58
C GLY A 11 12.76 -39.92 21.29
N ALA A 12 11.63 -40.14 21.97
CA ALA A 12 10.43 -39.34 21.76
C ALA A 12 10.68 -37.85 22.05
N ARG A 13 11.49 -37.54 23.08
CA ARG A 13 11.86 -36.17 23.46
C ARG A 13 12.64 -35.46 22.36
N GLU A 14 13.62 -36.12 21.75
CA GLU A 14 14.45 -35.57 20.69
C GLU A 14 13.62 -35.33 19.43
N LYS A 15 12.69 -36.24 19.10
CA LYS A 15 11.74 -36.07 17.99
C LYS A 15 10.82 -34.87 18.19
N TRP A 16 10.26 -34.69 19.40
CA TRP A 16 9.44 -33.52 19.73
C TRP A 16 10.24 -32.22 19.71
N LEU A 17 11.48 -32.23 20.21
CA LEU A 17 12.38 -31.09 20.15
C LEU A 17 12.70 -30.70 18.70
N LEU A 18 12.99 -31.68 17.83
CA LEU A 18 13.22 -31.42 16.40
C LEU A 18 11.97 -30.91 15.69
N LEU A 19 10.79 -31.47 15.98
CA LEU A 19 9.53 -30.97 15.44
C LEU A 19 9.28 -29.52 15.87
N PHE A 20 9.59 -29.18 17.12
CA PHE A 20 9.45 -27.82 17.60
C PHE A 20 10.50 -26.89 16.96
N ILE A 21 11.77 -27.28 16.91
CA ILE A 21 12.85 -26.41 16.41
C ILE A 21 12.79 -26.21 14.89
N LEU A 22 12.44 -27.25 14.12
CA LEU A 22 12.45 -27.20 12.65
C LEU A 22 11.06 -26.98 12.05
N GLY A 23 9.99 -27.24 12.81
CA GLY A 23 8.61 -27.09 12.34
C GLY A 23 7.87 -25.97 13.05
N VAL A 24 7.44 -26.23 14.30
CA VAL A 24 6.48 -25.37 15.00
C VAL A 24 7.08 -24.00 15.35
N GLY A 25 8.30 -23.96 15.88
CA GLY A 25 9.01 -22.74 16.28
C GLY A 25 9.20 -21.77 15.12
N PRO A 26 9.80 -22.18 13.98
CA PRO A 26 9.91 -21.34 12.79
C PRO A 26 8.56 -20.88 12.26
N LEU A 27 7.54 -21.76 12.23
CA LEU A 27 6.21 -21.40 11.78
C LEU A 27 5.58 -20.32 12.67
N LEU A 28 5.67 -20.48 14.00
CA LEU A 28 5.17 -19.48 14.95
C LEU A 28 5.92 -18.15 14.79
N LEU A 29 7.23 -18.17 14.56
CA LEU A 29 8.01 -16.97 14.28
C LEU A 29 7.54 -16.28 12.99
N VAL A 30 7.30 -17.04 11.92
CA VAL A 30 6.76 -16.50 10.67
C VAL A 30 5.40 -15.85 10.92
N VAL A 31 4.47 -16.56 11.57
CA VAL A 31 3.13 -16.02 11.86
C VAL A 31 3.20 -14.76 12.71
N ALA A 32 4.03 -14.76 13.76
CA ALA A 32 4.21 -13.61 14.65
C ALA A 32 4.82 -12.40 13.92
N THR A 33 5.77 -12.62 13.00
CA THR A 33 6.47 -11.55 12.27
C THR A 33 5.74 -11.11 11.00
N PHE A 34 4.82 -11.92 10.49
CA PHE A 34 4.09 -11.66 9.25
C PHE A 34 3.26 -10.39 9.35
N GLY A 35 2.46 -10.23 10.42
CA GLY A 35 1.63 -9.04 10.63
C GLY A 35 2.46 -7.74 10.70
N LEU A 36 3.62 -7.79 11.36
CA LEU A 36 4.51 -6.64 11.48
C LEU A 36 5.13 -6.28 10.12
N SER A 37 5.60 -7.27 9.37
CA SER A 37 6.14 -7.09 8.02
C SER A 37 5.07 -6.52 7.09
N PHE A 38 3.84 -7.01 7.21
CA PHE A 38 2.69 -6.55 6.43
C PHE A 38 2.37 -5.10 6.72
N LYS A 39 2.38 -4.67 7.99
CA LYS A 39 2.17 -3.27 8.37
C LYS A 39 3.31 -2.36 7.94
N ARG A 40 4.55 -2.83 8.01
CA ARG A 40 5.71 -2.06 7.55
C ARG A 40 5.62 -1.72 6.06
N ALA A 41 5.12 -2.64 5.24
CA ALA A 41 4.91 -2.45 3.81
C ALA A 41 3.86 -1.38 3.45
N GLU A 42 3.09 -0.88 4.43
CA GLU A 42 2.06 0.15 4.27
C GLU A 42 2.64 1.55 4.53
N THR A 43 3.85 1.65 5.09
CA THR A 43 4.44 2.91 5.53
C THR A 43 5.04 3.71 4.38
N LEU A 44 5.04 5.04 4.53
CA LEU A 44 5.78 5.94 3.64
C LEU A 44 7.26 5.55 3.53
N ARG A 45 7.88 5.10 4.63
CA ARG A 45 9.28 4.67 4.64
C ARG A 45 9.52 3.55 3.62
N PHE A 46 8.71 2.49 3.66
CA PHE A 46 8.82 1.38 2.73
C PHE A 46 8.62 1.82 1.28
N CYS A 47 7.59 2.62 1.00
CA CYS A 47 7.36 3.15 -0.35
C CYS A 47 8.53 4.03 -0.85
N SER A 48 9.21 4.76 0.06
CA SER A 48 10.33 5.63 -0.27
C SER A 48 11.67 4.92 -0.45
N ASP A 49 11.78 3.63 -0.09
CA ASP A 49 13.04 2.89 -0.19
C ASP A 49 13.41 2.58 -1.66
N CYS A 50 12.43 2.59 -2.57
CA CYS A 50 12.68 2.47 -4.00
C CYS A 50 13.05 3.81 -4.63
N HIS A 51 14.23 3.91 -5.25
CA HIS A 51 14.68 5.15 -5.90
C HIS A 51 13.69 5.67 -6.96
N THR A 52 12.97 4.76 -7.65
CA THR A 52 11.96 5.14 -8.64
C THR A 52 10.79 5.91 -8.04
N MET A 53 10.59 5.92 -6.72
CA MET A 53 9.53 6.70 -6.06
C MET A 53 9.96 8.12 -5.68
N THR A 54 11.25 8.46 -5.85
CA THR A 54 11.81 9.75 -5.41
C THR A 54 11.02 10.99 -5.86
N PRO A 55 10.59 11.12 -7.14
CA PRO A 55 9.85 12.30 -7.58
C PRO A 55 8.51 12.50 -6.85
N TRP A 56 7.81 11.41 -6.54
CA TRP A 56 6.54 11.43 -5.82
C TRP A 56 6.73 11.75 -4.34
N VAL A 57 7.75 11.17 -3.71
CA VAL A 57 8.12 11.47 -2.32
C VAL A 57 8.59 12.92 -2.18
N ALA A 58 9.31 13.44 -3.18
CA ALA A 58 9.73 14.84 -3.21
C ALA A 58 8.53 15.79 -3.29
N ASP A 59 7.55 15.51 -4.15
CA ASP A 59 6.29 16.29 -4.20
C ASP A 59 5.50 16.21 -2.89
N LEU A 60 5.35 15.01 -2.32
CA LEU A 60 4.69 14.77 -1.04
C LEU A 60 5.29 15.61 0.10
N LYS A 61 6.63 15.72 0.12
CA LYS A 61 7.37 16.42 1.17
C LYS A 61 7.64 17.90 0.86
N ASP A 62 7.31 18.39 -0.34
CA ASP A 62 7.52 19.79 -0.72
C ASP A 62 6.53 20.69 0.04
N PRO A 63 7.01 21.56 0.95
CA PRO A 63 6.13 22.42 1.75
C PRO A 63 5.36 23.44 0.90
N HIS A 64 5.79 23.71 -0.33
CA HIS A 64 5.14 24.64 -1.26
C HIS A 64 4.23 23.92 -2.26
N SER A 65 4.29 22.59 -2.36
CA SER A 65 3.41 21.85 -3.26
C SER A 65 1.95 22.02 -2.85
N GLN A 66 1.10 22.19 -3.86
CA GLN A 66 -0.35 22.29 -3.73
C GLN A 66 -1.05 20.98 -4.11
N SER A 67 -0.28 19.92 -4.39
CA SER A 67 -0.83 18.59 -4.66
C SER A 67 -1.62 18.07 -3.46
N LEU A 68 -2.58 17.19 -3.73
CA LEU A 68 -3.35 16.55 -2.66
C LEU A 68 -2.43 15.82 -1.69
N ALA A 69 -1.44 15.09 -2.20
CA ALA A 69 -0.48 14.36 -1.40
C ALA A 69 0.25 15.28 -0.43
N ALA A 70 0.81 16.40 -0.91
CA ALA A 70 1.53 17.37 -0.08
C ALA A 70 0.65 17.98 1.02
N LYS A 71 -0.60 18.31 0.69
CA LYS A 71 -1.58 18.83 1.67
C LYS A 71 -1.89 17.81 2.77
N HIS A 72 -2.15 16.55 2.40
CA HIS A 72 -2.44 15.47 3.35
C HIS A 72 -1.23 15.17 4.26
N TYR A 73 -0.03 15.19 3.69
CA TYR A 73 1.21 14.97 4.42
C TYR A 73 1.51 16.11 5.41
N ARG A 74 1.53 17.36 4.91
CA ARG A 74 1.88 18.54 5.72
C ARG A 74 0.92 18.76 6.89
N ASN A 75 -0.37 18.49 6.68
CA ASN A 75 -1.40 18.66 7.70
C ASN A 75 -1.55 17.44 8.62
N ARG A 76 -0.79 16.36 8.39
CA ARG A 76 -0.85 15.10 9.15
C ARG A 76 -2.27 14.53 9.28
N TRP A 77 -3.06 14.61 8.22
CA TRP A 77 -4.41 14.02 8.18
C TRP A 77 -4.40 12.50 8.13
N ILE A 78 -3.32 11.94 7.59
CA ILE A 78 -2.91 10.55 7.74
C ILE A 78 -1.59 10.59 8.53
N LEU A 79 -1.15 9.50 9.16
CA LEU A 79 0.06 9.50 9.99
C LEU A 79 1.26 8.85 9.27
N ASP A 80 1.33 7.53 9.23
CA ASP A 80 2.52 6.81 8.75
C ASP A 80 2.32 6.12 7.40
N ASP A 81 1.07 5.80 7.07
CA ASP A 81 0.61 5.02 5.92
C ASP A 81 0.02 5.92 4.81
N GLN A 82 0.68 7.07 4.60
CA GLN A 82 0.28 8.16 3.69
C GLN A 82 -0.02 7.69 2.27
N CYS A 83 0.91 6.92 1.69
CA CYS A 83 0.76 6.40 0.34
C CYS A 83 -0.33 5.32 0.31
N TYR A 84 -0.28 4.40 1.26
CA TYR A 84 -1.16 3.22 1.32
C TYR A 84 -2.64 3.59 1.46
N ASN A 85 -2.97 4.63 2.23
CA ASN A 85 -4.37 5.05 2.41
C ASN A 85 -5.07 5.52 1.14
N CYS A 86 -4.32 6.08 0.18
CA CYS A 86 -4.89 6.48 -1.10
C CYS A 86 -4.73 5.41 -2.17
N HIS A 87 -3.59 4.70 -2.18
CA HIS A 87 -3.19 3.78 -3.25
C HIS A 87 -3.67 2.34 -3.09
N VAL A 88 -4.35 2.00 -2.01
CA VAL A 88 -5.02 0.70 -1.84
C VAL A 88 -6.50 0.85 -2.06
N ASN A 89 -7.05 0.01 -2.94
CA ASN A 89 -8.49 -0.15 -3.04
C ASN A 89 -8.95 -0.94 -1.81
N TYR A 90 -9.98 -0.48 -1.11
CA TYR A 90 -10.47 -1.13 0.12
C TYR A 90 -11.68 -2.05 -0.12
N ALA A 91 -11.74 -2.70 -1.29
CA ALA A 91 -12.67 -3.80 -1.51
C ALA A 91 -12.32 -5.00 -0.60
N PHE A 92 -13.17 -6.04 -0.54
CA PHE A 92 -13.00 -7.18 0.38
C PHE A 92 -11.59 -7.81 0.35
N LEU A 93 -10.93 -7.87 -0.82
CA LEU A 93 -9.57 -8.38 -0.99
C LEU A 93 -8.52 -7.29 -1.26
N GLY A 94 -8.91 -6.03 -1.18
CA GLY A 94 -8.10 -4.88 -1.57
C GLY A 94 -6.70 -4.80 -0.92
N PRO A 95 -6.57 -4.99 0.41
CA PRO A 95 -5.26 -5.09 1.07
C PRO A 95 -4.39 -6.25 0.56
N VAL A 96 -4.99 -7.35 0.10
CA VAL A 96 -4.25 -8.50 -0.45
C VAL A 96 -3.82 -8.21 -1.88
N GLU A 97 -4.71 -7.67 -2.70
CA GLU A 97 -4.43 -7.24 -4.08
C GLU A 97 -3.28 -6.23 -4.12
N ALA A 98 -3.31 -5.22 -3.24
CA ALA A 98 -2.24 -4.24 -3.12
C ALA A 98 -0.87 -4.87 -2.81
N LYS A 99 -0.85 -5.94 -2.00
CA LYS A 99 0.39 -6.66 -1.67
C LYS A 99 0.87 -7.51 -2.83
N ILE A 100 -0.03 -8.13 -3.59
CA ILE A 100 0.29 -8.84 -4.84
C ILE A 100 0.88 -7.86 -5.86
N ASP A 101 0.30 -6.67 -6.01
CA ASP A 101 0.85 -5.63 -6.90
C ASP A 101 2.21 -5.12 -6.40
N GLY A 102 2.41 -5.00 -5.08
CA GLY A 102 3.72 -4.76 -4.48
C GLY A 102 4.77 -5.81 -4.90
N VAL A 103 4.41 -7.10 -4.88
CA VAL A 103 5.30 -8.18 -5.36
C VAL A 103 5.59 -8.04 -6.85
N LYS A 104 4.60 -7.71 -7.68
CA LYS A 104 4.82 -7.44 -9.12
C LYS A 104 5.82 -6.31 -9.32
N HIS A 105 5.72 -5.22 -8.56
CA HIS A 105 6.67 -4.12 -8.62
C HIS A 105 8.09 -4.53 -8.22
N ILE A 106 8.24 -5.36 -7.19
CA ILE A 106 9.53 -5.91 -6.78
C ILE A 106 10.14 -6.75 -7.91
N VAL A 107 9.37 -7.65 -8.51
CA VAL A 107 9.84 -8.48 -9.64
C VAL A 107 10.24 -7.59 -10.81
N ALA A 108 9.41 -6.61 -11.18
CA ALA A 108 9.71 -5.67 -12.26
C ALA A 108 10.98 -4.86 -11.98
N TYR A 109 11.22 -4.46 -10.73
CA TYR A 109 12.42 -3.75 -10.32
C TYR A 109 13.69 -4.59 -10.50
N TYR A 110 13.69 -5.85 -10.01
CA TYR A 110 14.88 -6.69 -10.05
C TYR A 110 15.16 -7.30 -11.42
N THR A 111 14.12 -7.58 -12.21
CA THR A 111 14.27 -8.23 -13.53
C THR A 111 14.27 -7.23 -14.69
N GLY A 112 13.81 -6.01 -14.47
CA GLY A 112 13.49 -5.05 -15.53
C GLY A 112 12.27 -5.43 -16.38
N TYR A 113 11.67 -6.61 -16.18
CA TYR A 113 10.55 -7.09 -16.97
C TYR A 113 9.30 -6.25 -16.70
N GLY A 114 8.69 -5.72 -17.76
CA GLY A 114 7.50 -4.89 -17.65
C GLY A 114 7.75 -3.53 -16.98
N MET A 115 8.99 -3.12 -16.76
CA MET A 115 9.28 -1.78 -16.22
C MET A 115 8.92 -0.72 -17.27
N HIS A 116 7.83 0.01 -17.02
CA HIS A 116 7.38 1.06 -17.92
C HIS A 116 8.22 2.31 -17.73
N ARG A 117 8.49 3.06 -18.82
CA ARG A 117 9.16 4.37 -18.74
C ARG A 117 8.37 5.42 -17.92
N ARG A 118 7.07 5.19 -17.72
CA ARG A 118 6.17 6.00 -16.91
C ARG A 118 5.42 5.14 -15.90
N ILE A 119 5.52 5.52 -14.63
CA ILE A 119 4.66 5.01 -13.57
C ILE A 119 3.26 5.60 -13.78
N LYS A 120 2.28 4.71 -13.95
CA LYS A 120 0.87 5.03 -14.08
C LYS A 120 0.07 4.19 -13.10
N LEU A 121 -1.10 4.66 -12.70
CA LEU A 121 -2.03 3.84 -11.95
C LEU A 121 -2.56 2.71 -12.83
N TYR A 122 -2.78 1.54 -12.25
CA TYR A 122 -3.48 0.44 -12.91
C TYR A 122 -4.93 0.84 -13.23
N GLU A 123 -5.58 1.49 -12.28
CA GLU A 123 -6.95 1.97 -12.38
C GLU A 123 -7.06 3.39 -11.77
N PRO A 124 -8.03 4.22 -12.20
CA PRO A 124 -8.31 5.48 -11.54
C PRO A 124 -8.66 5.27 -10.06
N PHE A 125 -8.36 6.26 -9.21
CA PHE A 125 -8.73 6.20 -7.79
C PHE A 125 -10.25 6.06 -7.62
N PRO A 126 -10.72 4.99 -6.94
CA PRO A 126 -12.10 4.91 -6.52
C PRO A 126 -12.40 6.02 -5.51
N ASN A 127 -13.49 6.74 -5.68
CA ASN A 127 -13.94 7.78 -4.75
C ASN A 127 -14.19 7.23 -3.34
N GLY A 128 -14.47 5.92 -3.21
CA GLY A 128 -14.55 5.24 -1.91
C GLY A 128 -13.29 5.44 -1.04
N ASN A 129 -12.10 5.51 -1.65
CA ASN A 129 -10.85 5.75 -0.94
C ASN A 129 -10.83 7.16 -0.30
N CYS A 130 -11.41 8.15 -0.97
CA CYS A 130 -11.57 9.51 -0.45
C CYS A 130 -12.69 9.56 0.61
N LEU A 131 -13.84 8.96 0.29
CA LEU A 131 -15.06 9.02 1.10
C LEU A 131 -14.90 8.38 2.48
N ARG A 132 -13.98 7.42 2.65
CA ARG A 132 -13.68 6.83 3.97
C ARG A 132 -13.37 7.88 5.04
N CYS A 133 -12.71 8.97 4.66
CA CYS A 133 -12.40 10.08 5.57
C CYS A 133 -13.28 11.30 5.32
N HIS A 134 -13.79 11.49 4.10
CA HIS A 134 -14.52 12.71 3.73
C HIS A 134 -16.05 12.62 3.84
N GLU A 135 -16.65 11.43 3.74
CA GLU A 135 -18.11 11.27 3.61
C GLU A 135 -18.90 11.80 4.82
N ASN A 136 -18.32 11.73 6.01
CA ASN A 136 -18.98 12.18 7.23
C ASN A 136 -18.62 13.63 7.61
N SER A 137 -17.85 14.33 6.78
CA SER A 137 -17.47 15.72 7.05
C SER A 137 -18.61 16.69 6.71
N ALA A 138 -18.77 17.74 7.50
CA ALA A 138 -19.73 18.81 7.22
C ALA A 138 -19.47 19.46 5.85
N LEU A 139 -18.19 19.62 5.46
CA LEU A 139 -17.79 20.14 4.16
C LEU A 139 -18.24 19.26 2.98
N TRP A 140 -18.32 17.95 3.19
CA TRP A 140 -18.90 17.05 2.19
C TRP A 140 -20.42 17.16 2.15
N GLN A 141 -21.07 17.03 3.31
CA GLN A 141 -22.52 16.92 3.42
C GLN A 141 -23.25 18.21 3.01
N HIS A 142 -22.67 19.38 3.25
CA HIS A 142 -23.31 20.67 2.99
C HIS A 142 -22.84 21.36 1.71
N ASN A 143 -21.98 20.74 0.90
CA ASN A 143 -21.55 21.31 -0.36
C ASN A 143 -22.61 21.10 -1.46
N PRO A 144 -23.15 22.16 -2.07
CA PRO A 144 -24.21 22.04 -3.08
C PRO A 144 -23.79 21.22 -4.31
N THR A 145 -22.53 21.32 -4.73
CA THR A 145 -21.98 20.56 -5.86
C THR A 145 -21.92 19.06 -5.54
N HIS A 146 -21.48 18.71 -4.32
CA HIS A 146 -21.49 17.31 -3.89
C HIS A 146 -22.91 16.75 -3.79
N GLN A 147 -23.86 17.52 -3.27
CA GLN A 147 -25.27 17.10 -3.19
C GLN A 147 -25.87 16.86 -4.58
N ALA A 148 -25.64 17.78 -5.53
CA ALA A 148 -26.14 17.65 -6.89
C ALA A 148 -25.55 16.44 -7.64
N LEU A 149 -24.32 16.05 -7.33
CA LEU A 149 -23.61 14.95 -7.99
C LEU A 149 -23.49 13.69 -7.13
N MET A 150 -24.21 13.60 -6.00
CA MET A 150 -23.89 12.63 -4.95
C MET A 150 -23.92 11.17 -5.43
N ALA A 151 -24.93 10.80 -6.22
CA ALA A 151 -25.03 9.46 -6.81
C ALA A 151 -23.90 9.17 -7.81
N GLN A 152 -23.47 10.17 -8.56
CA GLN A 152 -22.38 10.04 -9.53
C GLN A 152 -21.02 9.92 -8.83
N LEU A 153 -20.81 10.70 -7.76
CA LEU A 153 -19.61 10.65 -6.93
C LEU A 153 -19.51 9.32 -6.19
N ARG A 154 -20.57 8.85 -5.52
CA ARG A 154 -20.54 7.52 -4.87
C ARG A 154 -20.37 6.37 -5.88
N GLY A 155 -20.91 6.52 -7.09
CA GLY A 155 -20.81 5.53 -8.15
C GLY A 155 -19.55 5.60 -9.03
N ASN A 156 -18.53 6.38 -8.67
CA ASN A 156 -17.30 6.60 -9.45
C ASN A 156 -17.52 7.13 -10.89
N LYS A 157 -18.69 7.70 -11.20
CA LYS A 157 -18.99 8.29 -12.53
C LYS A 157 -18.30 9.65 -12.72
N VAL A 158 -18.11 10.38 -11.63
CA VAL A 158 -17.31 11.63 -11.57
C VAL A 158 -16.23 11.41 -10.54
N SER A 159 -14.95 11.57 -10.90
CA SER A 159 -13.83 11.36 -9.95
C SER A 159 -13.68 12.56 -9.02
N CYS A 160 -13.39 12.32 -7.73
CA CYS A 160 -13.02 13.39 -6.81
C CYS A 160 -11.83 14.22 -7.33
N ILE A 161 -10.86 13.58 -7.98
CA ILE A 161 -9.60 14.21 -8.42
C ILE A 161 -9.81 15.07 -9.67
N SER A 162 -10.93 14.94 -10.41
CA SER A 162 -11.21 15.87 -11.52
C SER A 162 -11.45 17.31 -11.05
N CYS A 163 -11.84 17.49 -9.79
CA CYS A 163 -12.04 18.80 -9.18
C CYS A 163 -11.03 19.09 -8.06
N HIS A 164 -10.63 18.08 -7.29
CA HIS A 164 -9.69 18.23 -6.17
C HIS A 164 -8.24 17.92 -6.54
N GLY A 165 -7.94 17.61 -7.81
CA GLY A 165 -6.60 17.27 -8.27
C GLY A 165 -5.66 18.48 -8.45
N PRO A 166 -4.40 18.20 -8.81
CA PRO A 166 -3.81 16.88 -9.04
C PRO A 166 -3.41 16.14 -7.74
N ALA A 167 -3.37 14.80 -7.80
CA ALA A 167 -2.93 13.97 -6.67
C ALA A 167 -1.45 14.23 -6.32
N HIS A 168 -0.62 14.35 -7.34
CA HIS A 168 0.82 14.62 -7.25
C HIS A 168 1.26 15.61 -8.35
N THR A 169 2.29 16.40 -8.08
CA THR A 169 2.98 17.28 -9.05
C THR A 169 4.51 17.06 -9.07
N PRO A 170 4.97 15.85 -9.42
CA PRO A 170 6.39 15.50 -9.37
C PRO A 170 7.21 16.33 -10.36
N LYS A 171 8.24 17.03 -9.85
CA LYS A 171 9.17 17.80 -10.68
C LYS A 171 10.10 16.85 -11.45
N GLY A 172 10.42 17.18 -12.69
CA GLY A 172 11.44 16.46 -13.49
C GLY A 172 10.96 15.22 -14.26
N LEU A 173 9.68 14.83 -14.15
CA LEU A 173 9.09 13.80 -15.02
C LEU A 173 8.59 14.47 -16.32
N LYS A 174 9.39 14.44 -17.38
CA LYS A 174 8.97 14.92 -18.71
C LYS A 174 7.82 14.06 -19.26
N GLY A 175 6.82 14.74 -19.82
CA GLY A 175 5.73 14.23 -20.69
C GLY A 175 6.14 13.01 -21.49
#